data_AF-A0A9I9DFA4-F1
#
_entry.id   AF-A0A9I9DFA4-F1
#
_cell.length_a   1.000
_cell.length_b   1.000
_cell.length_c   1.000
_cell.angle_alpha   90.00
_cell.angle_beta   90.00
_cell.angle_gamma   90.00
#
_symmetry.space_group_name_H-M   'P 1'
#
loop_
_entity.id
_entity.type
_entity.pdbx_description
1 polymer ?
#
loop_
_entity_poly.entity_id
_entity_poly.type
_entity_poly.pdbx_seq_one_letter_code
_entity_poly.pdbx_strand_id
1 'polypeptide(L)'
;MQNEEWYEPDLRLYHGMIMMMGKNKMIEMAEEVFHKLRKDGLEPDTRAFNEMMGAYLQVDMIERAADTYRLMIASGCTPDKLTFKILIKNLEKFKEEFAIVVKKDCYEYLDNPQKFFNDEGQKLTTKG
;
A
#
# COMPACT_ATOMS: atom_id res chain seq x y z
N MET A 1 8.01 41.12 -4.60
CA MET A 1 7.94 39.71 -4.20
C MET A 1 6.50 39.48 -3.80
N GLN A 2 5.68 38.98 -4.71
CA GLN A 2 4.27 38.71 -4.42
C GLN A 2 4.21 37.50 -3.49
N ASN A 3 3.47 37.62 -2.38
CA ASN A 3 3.06 36.49 -1.56
C ASN A 3 2.31 35.52 -2.47
N GLU A 4 2.93 34.37 -2.77
CA GLU A 4 2.24 33.29 -3.47
C GLU A 4 1.21 32.69 -2.52
N GLU A 5 -0.01 32.60 -3.04
CA GLU A 5 -1.22 32.22 -2.34
C GLU A 5 -1.06 30.89 -1.59
N TRP A 6 -1.53 30.91 -0.35
CA TRP A 6 -1.50 29.83 0.64
C TRP A 6 -2.17 28.55 0.12
N TYR A 7 -1.42 27.69 -0.58
CA TYR A 7 -1.84 26.33 -0.88
C TYR A 7 -1.37 25.41 0.25
N GLU A 8 -2.31 24.95 1.06
CA GLU A 8 -2.07 23.85 1.99
C GLU A 8 -2.12 22.53 1.21
N PRO A 9 -1.01 21.77 1.14
CA PRO A 9 -1.03 20.48 0.47
C PRO A 9 -2.05 19.55 1.13
N ASP A 10 -3.00 19.04 0.35
CA ASP A 10 -3.97 18.04 0.82
C ASP A 10 -3.47 16.64 0.48
N LEU A 11 -3.57 15.73 1.45
CA LEU A 11 -3.29 14.31 1.32
C LEU A 11 -3.98 13.67 0.10
N ARG A 12 -5.17 14.15 -0.27
CA ARG A 12 -5.90 13.69 -1.46
C ARG A 12 -5.12 13.92 -2.76
N LEU A 13 -4.40 15.02 -2.89
CA LEU A 13 -3.59 15.30 -4.07
C LEU A 13 -2.46 14.28 -4.17
N TYR A 14 -1.76 14.04 -3.07
CA TYR A 14 -0.69 13.05 -2.99
C TYR A 14 -1.18 11.64 -3.33
N HIS A 15 -2.33 11.20 -2.80
CA HIS A 15 -2.94 9.92 -3.15
C HIS A 15 -3.17 9.80 -4.67
N GLY A 16 -3.72 10.85 -5.28
CA GLY A 16 -3.97 10.88 -6.71
C GLY A 16 -2.70 10.76 -7.54
N MET A 17 -1.65 11.51 -7.16
CA MET A 17 -0.35 11.48 -7.84
C MET A 17 0.31 10.10 -7.73
N ILE A 18 0.40 9.52 -6.52
CA ILE A 18 0.97 8.19 -6.29
C ILE A 18 0.21 7.13 -7.09
N MET A 19 -1.12 7.13 -7.00
CA MET A 19 -1.97 6.19 -7.75
C MET A 19 -1.73 6.30 -9.26
N MET A 20 -1.69 7.51 -9.80
CA MET A 20 -1.49 7.75 -11.23
C MET A 20 -0.10 7.30 -11.68
N MET A 21 0.95 7.66 -10.96
CA MET A 21 2.32 7.26 -11.27
C MET A 21 2.51 5.75 -11.16
N GLY A 22 1.95 5.13 -10.11
CA GLY A 22 1.96 3.68 -9.92
C GLY A 22 1.29 2.94 -11.07
N LYS A 23 0.10 3.38 -11.51
CA LYS A 23 -0.60 2.80 -12.69
C LYS A 23 0.19 2.92 -13.99
N ASN A 24 1.02 3.96 -14.11
CA ASN A 24 1.91 4.16 -15.26
C ASN A 24 3.31 3.57 -15.07
N LYS A 25 3.53 2.78 -14.00
CA LYS A 25 4.83 2.16 -13.67
C LYS A 25 5.98 3.15 -13.50
N MET A 26 5.67 4.40 -13.17
CA MET A 26 6.63 5.47 -12.88
C MET A 26 7.04 5.41 -11.41
N ILE A 27 7.71 4.31 -11.02
CA ILE A 27 7.96 3.99 -9.61
C ILE A 27 8.82 5.04 -8.92
N GLU A 28 9.88 5.51 -9.56
CA GLU A 28 10.77 6.55 -9.01
C GLU A 28 10.00 7.83 -8.68
N MET A 29 9.12 8.28 -9.58
CA MET A 29 8.28 9.46 -9.32
C MET A 29 7.27 9.21 -8.19
N ALA A 30 6.70 8.00 -8.10
CA ALA A 30 5.79 7.65 -7.02
C ALA A 30 6.50 7.67 -5.65
N GLU A 31 7.73 7.14 -5.58
CA GLU A 31 8.59 7.21 -4.39
C GLU A 31 8.90 8.68 -4.01
N GLU A 32 9.27 9.51 -5.00
CA GLU A 32 9.54 10.93 -4.78
C GLU A 32 8.32 11.67 -4.20
N VAL A 33 7.13 11.43 -4.75
CA VAL A 33 5.87 12.00 -4.26
C VAL A 33 5.54 11.51 -2.85
N PHE A 34 5.73 10.21 -2.58
CA PHE A 34 5.52 9.64 -1.24
C PHE A 34 6.47 10.24 -0.20
N HIS A 35 7.73 10.50 -0.57
CA HIS A 35 8.68 11.19 0.29
C HIS A 35 8.36 12.68 0.45
N LYS A 36 7.89 13.34 -0.62
CA LYS A 36 7.50 14.75 -0.59
C LYS A 36 6.32 14.99 0.36
N LEU A 37 5.35 14.08 0.42
CA LEU A 37 4.24 14.11 1.37
C LEU A 37 4.74 14.38 2.80
N ARG A 38 5.76 13.63 3.26
CA ARG A 38 6.39 13.81 4.58
C ARG A 38 7.14 15.14 4.72
N LYS A 39 7.86 15.54 3.67
CA LYS A 39 8.60 16.82 3.66
C LYS A 39 7.68 18.03 3.78
N ASP A 40 6.46 17.90 3.27
CA ASP A 40 5.42 18.92 3.35
C ASP A 40 4.65 18.88 4.69
N GLY A 41 5.09 18.07 5.65
CA GLY A 41 4.55 18.01 7.02
C GLY A 41 3.31 17.12 7.16
N LEU A 42 2.96 16.36 6.13
CA LEU A 42 1.88 15.37 6.17
C LEU A 42 2.42 13.99 6.57
N GLU A 43 1.57 13.16 7.15
CA GLU A 43 1.90 11.75 7.41
C GLU A 43 1.19 10.85 6.40
N PRO A 44 1.88 9.88 5.76
CA PRO A 44 1.22 8.91 4.90
C PRO A 44 0.22 8.10 5.70
N ASP A 45 -1.02 8.05 5.21
CA ASP A 45 -2.07 7.22 5.77
C ASP A 45 -2.10 5.83 5.12
N THR A 46 -3.01 4.97 5.59
CA THR A 46 -3.25 3.64 5.05
C THR A 46 -3.44 3.65 3.53
N ARG A 47 -4.10 4.67 2.98
CA ARG A 47 -4.30 4.78 1.53
C ARG A 47 -2.98 5.03 0.80
N ALA A 48 -2.16 5.98 1.25
CA ALA A 48 -0.87 6.26 0.62
C ALA A 48 0.05 5.02 0.61
N PHE A 49 0.09 4.27 1.72
CA PHE A 49 0.84 3.01 1.79
C PHE A 49 0.28 1.95 0.83
N ASN A 50 -1.05 1.79 0.77
CA ASN A 50 -1.70 0.84 -0.14
C ASN A 50 -1.39 1.15 -1.61
N GLU A 51 -1.40 2.43 -2.01
CA GLU A 51 -1.04 2.83 -3.38
C GLU A 51 0.43 2.50 -3.71
N MET A 52 1.37 2.76 -2.78
CA MET A 52 2.77 2.41 -2.99
C MET A 52 3.02 0.90 -3.07
N MET A 53 2.42 0.10 -2.16
CA MET A 53 2.51 -1.36 -2.25
C MET A 53 1.95 -1.88 -3.58
N GLY A 54 0.80 -1.34 -4.02
CA GLY A 54 0.20 -1.67 -5.31
C GLY A 54 1.11 -1.31 -6.49
N ALA A 55 1.79 -0.16 -6.44
CA ALA A 55 2.73 0.27 -7.48
C ALA A 55 3.93 -0.68 -7.60
N TYR A 56 4.58 -1.04 -6.50
CA TYR A 56 5.71 -1.98 -6.51
C TYR A 56 5.32 -3.37 -7.03
N LEU A 57 4.16 -3.88 -6.62
CA LEU A 57 3.68 -5.21 -7.04
C LEU A 57 3.37 -5.29 -8.55
N GLN A 58 3.00 -4.16 -9.19
CA GLN A 58 2.76 -4.11 -10.64
C GLN A 58 4.03 -4.24 -11.49
N VAL A 59 5.21 -4.05 -10.88
CA VAL A 59 6.52 -4.17 -11.53
C VAL A 59 7.40 -5.24 -10.89
N ASP A 60 6.78 -6.18 -10.16
CA ASP A 60 7.44 -7.30 -9.47
C ASP A 60 8.56 -6.89 -8.48
N MET A 61 8.48 -5.67 -7.92
CA MET A 61 9.37 -5.21 -6.85
C MET A 61 8.88 -5.71 -5.47
N ILE A 62 8.86 -7.02 -5.29
CA ILE A 62 8.20 -7.69 -4.16
C ILE A 62 8.78 -7.28 -2.79
N GLU A 63 10.10 -7.22 -2.66
CA GLU A 63 10.75 -6.84 -1.40
C GLU A 63 10.42 -5.40 -1.00
N ARG A 64 10.34 -4.47 -1.97
CA ARG A 64 9.94 -3.08 -1.72
C ARG A 64 8.50 -2.98 -1.22
N ALA A 65 7.59 -3.80 -1.76
CA ALA A 65 6.22 -3.89 -1.26
C ALA A 65 6.17 -4.41 0.19
N ALA A 66 6.97 -5.43 0.52
CA ALA A 66 7.07 -5.98 1.88
C ALA A 66 7.65 -4.95 2.86
N ASP A 67 8.70 -4.24 2.47
CA ASP A 67 9.31 -3.18 3.30
C ASP A 67 8.35 -2.01 3.51
N THR A 68 7.53 -1.68 2.50
CA THR A 68 6.49 -0.65 2.61
C THR A 68 5.41 -1.06 3.61
N TYR A 69 4.99 -2.33 3.63
CA TYR A 69 4.08 -2.85 4.65
C TYR A 69 4.69 -2.77 6.06
N ARG A 70 5.95 -3.19 6.22
CA ARG A 70 6.66 -3.10 7.51
C ARG A 70 6.76 -1.65 7.99
N LEU A 71 7.05 -0.72 7.09
CA LEU A 71 7.11 0.71 7.39
C LEU A 71 5.74 1.25 7.85
N MET A 72 4.65 0.82 7.22
CA MET A 72 3.28 1.18 7.62
C MET A 72 3.00 0.78 9.07
N ILE A 73 3.33 -0.46 9.46
CA ILE A 73 3.18 -0.93 10.84
C ILE A 73 4.08 -0.12 11.79
N ALA A 74 5.35 0.07 11.41
CA ALA A 74 6.32 0.80 12.22
C ALA A 74 5.94 2.28 12.43
N SER A 75 5.21 2.88 11.49
CA SER A 75 4.69 4.25 11.63
C SER A 75 3.38 4.31 12.42
N GLY A 76 2.89 3.20 12.97
CA GLY A 76 1.63 3.13 13.71
C GLY A 76 0.38 3.21 12.83
N CYS A 77 0.52 3.08 11.50
CA CYS A 77 -0.62 3.08 10.59
C CYS A 77 -1.26 1.69 10.57
N THR A 78 -2.58 1.63 10.78
CA THR A 78 -3.33 0.38 10.86
C THR A 78 -3.64 -0.16 9.45
N PRO A 79 -3.23 -1.41 9.13
CA PRO A 79 -3.64 -2.10 7.91
C PRO A 79 -5.15 -2.25 7.84
N ASP A 80 -5.72 -2.12 6.65
CA ASP A 80 -7.14 -2.34 6.43
C ASP A 80 -7.41 -3.55 5.53
N LYS A 81 -8.68 -3.81 5.26
CA LYS A 81 -9.11 -4.88 4.36
C LYS A 81 -8.50 -4.73 2.95
N LEU A 82 -8.25 -3.51 2.48
CA LEU A 82 -7.63 -3.26 1.18
C LEU A 82 -6.14 -3.61 1.21
N THR A 83 -5.42 -3.27 2.29
CA THR A 83 -4.02 -3.65 2.51
C THR A 83 -3.83 -5.15 2.36
N PHE A 84 -4.60 -5.94 3.11
CA PHE A 84 -4.49 -7.41 3.04
C PHE A 84 -4.90 -7.96 1.69
N LYS A 85 -5.90 -7.36 1.03
CA LYS A 85 -6.29 -7.77 -0.32
C LYS A 85 -5.17 -7.55 -1.34
N ILE A 86 -4.41 -6.46 -1.24
CA ILE A 86 -3.27 -6.19 -2.12
C ILE A 86 -2.18 -7.24 -1.91
N LEU A 87 -1.82 -7.51 -0.65
CA LEU A 87 -0.74 -8.44 -0.30
C LEU A 87 -1.10 -9.89 -0.60
N ILE A 88 -2.30 -10.34 -0.24
CA ILE A 88 -2.72 -11.75 -0.38
C ILE A 88 -2.88 -12.15 -1.85
N LYS A 89 -3.27 -11.21 -2.72
CA LYS A 89 -3.33 -11.46 -4.17
C LYS A 89 -1.99 -11.72 -4.84
N ASN A 90 -0.90 -11.40 -4.15
CA ASN A 90 0.46 -11.59 -4.64
C ASN A 90 1.28 -12.44 -3.65
N LEU A 91 0.62 -13.14 -2.72
CA LEU A 91 1.23 -13.79 -1.57
C LEU A 91 2.28 -14.83 -1.97
N GLU A 92 2.02 -15.52 -3.09
CA GLU A 92 2.89 -16.53 -3.68
C GLU A 92 4.22 -15.99 -4.19
N LYS A 93 4.30 -14.67 -4.45
CA LYS A 93 5.53 -14.00 -4.89
C LYS A 93 6.43 -13.61 -3.72
N PHE A 94 5.86 -13.47 -2.52
CA PHE A 94 6.62 -13.09 -1.33
C PHE A 94 7.37 -14.29 -0.73
N LYS A 95 8.43 -13.99 0.03
CA LYS A 95 9.10 -14.98 0.88
C LYS A 95 8.11 -15.60 1.87
N GLU A 96 8.28 -16.89 2.13
CA GLU A 96 7.39 -17.67 3.02
C GLU A 96 7.23 -17.02 4.39
N GLU A 97 8.31 -16.53 4.98
CA GLU A 97 8.31 -15.82 6.27
C GLU A 97 7.38 -14.60 6.26
N PHE A 98 7.41 -13.80 5.19
CA PHE A 98 6.55 -12.63 5.06
C PHE A 98 5.09 -13.04 4.84
N ALA A 99 4.85 -14.09 4.04
CA ALA A 99 3.51 -14.62 3.84
C ALA A 99 2.87 -15.11 5.15
N ILE A 100 3.65 -15.72 6.05
CA ILE A 100 3.20 -16.12 7.38
C ILE A 100 2.82 -14.90 8.22
N VAL A 101 3.65 -13.85 8.21
CA VAL A 101 3.35 -12.58 8.92
C VAL A 101 2.04 -11.98 8.43
N VAL A 102 1.87 -11.78 7.12
CA VAL A 102 0.64 -11.21 6.55
C VAL A 102 -0.59 -12.03 6.91
N LYS A 103 -0.48 -13.37 6.88
CA LYS A 103 -1.58 -14.26 7.28
C LYS A 103 -1.92 -14.11 8.76
N LYS A 104 -0.92 -14.02 9.66
CA LYS A 104 -1.12 -13.81 11.10
C LYS A 104 -1.80 -12.46 11.36
N ASP A 105 -1.28 -11.40 10.75
CA ASP A 105 -1.78 -10.04 10.92
C ASP A 105 -3.24 -9.91 10.47
N CYS A 106 -3.68 -10.66 9.46
CA CYS A 106 -5.11 -10.71 9.09
C CYS A 106 -6.02 -11.10 10.27
N TYR A 107 -5.59 -12.02 11.13
CA TYR A 107 -6.36 -12.42 12.31
C TYR A 107 -6.32 -11.38 13.43
N GLU A 108 -5.32 -10.50 13.44
CA GLU A 108 -5.19 -9.43 14.42
C GLU A 108 -6.00 -8.20 14.03
N TYR A 109 -6.01 -7.84 12.74
CA TYR A 109 -6.60 -6.60 12.25
C TYR A 109 -8.00 -6.73 11.63
N LEU A 110 -8.46 -7.92 11.27
CA LEU A 110 -9.78 -8.11 10.66
C LEU A 110 -10.76 -8.77 11.63
N ASP A 111 -11.99 -8.26 11.68
CA ASP A 111 -13.07 -8.84 12.51
C ASP A 111 -13.45 -10.26 12.09
N ASN A 112 -13.31 -10.60 10.79
CA ASN A 112 -13.68 -11.91 10.25
C ASN A 112 -12.67 -12.38 9.19
N PRO A 113 -11.48 -12.83 9.61
CA PRO A 113 -10.39 -13.22 8.71
C PRO A 113 -10.75 -14.46 7.88
N GLN A 114 -11.49 -15.42 8.45
CA GLN A 114 -11.90 -16.64 7.74
C GLN A 114 -12.78 -16.32 6.53
N LYS A 115 -13.80 -15.46 6.71
CA LYS A 115 -14.64 -14.99 5.60
C LYS A 115 -13.81 -14.26 4.55
N PHE A 116 -12.87 -13.42 4.97
CA PHE A 116 -11.98 -12.71 4.06
C PHE A 116 -11.17 -13.67 3.16
N PHE A 117 -10.54 -14.70 3.75
CA PHE A 117 -9.79 -15.69 2.97
C PHE A 117 -10.69 -16.50 2.03
N ASN A 118 -11.91 -16.84 2.44
CA ASN A 118 -12.87 -17.54 1.58
C ASN A 118 -13.28 -16.67 0.37
N ASP A 119 -13.58 -15.39 0.62
CA ASP A 119 -14.00 -14.43 -0.42
C ASP A 119 -12.88 -14.15 -1.44
N GLU A 120 -11.63 -14.05 -1.00
CA GLU A 120 -10.50 -13.79 -1.89
C GLU A 120 -9.93 -15.08 -2.52
N GLY A 121 -9.99 -16.22 -1.82
CA GLY A 121 -9.60 -17.54 -2.33
C GLY A 121 -10.47 -17.99 -3.51
N GLN A 122 -11.79 -17.76 -3.46
CA GLN A 122 -12.69 -18.04 -4.60
C GLN A 122 -12.33 -17.21 -5.85
N LYS A 123 -11.87 -15.96 -5.69
CA LYS A 123 -11.49 -15.09 -6.82
C LYS A 123 -10.18 -15.48 -7.48
N LEU A 124 -9.27 -16.12 -6.74
CA LEU A 124 -8.01 -16.62 -7.27
C LEU A 124 -8.21 -17.87 -8.14
N THR A 125 -9.23 -18.69 -7.85
CA THR A 125 -9.55 -19.91 -8.63
C THR A 125 -10.34 -19.66 -9.92
N THR A 126 -10.94 -18.48 -10.10
CA THR A 126 -11.80 -18.18 -11.28
C THR A 126 -11.06 -17.56 -12.47
N LYS A 127 -9.73 -17.48 -12.45
CA LYS A 127 -8.92 -17.15 -13.64
C LYS A 127 -8.28 -18.42 -14.21
N GLY A 128 -9.12 -19.25 -14.82
CA GLY A 128 -8.72 -20.35 -15.72
C GLY A 128 -9.13 -20.04 -17.14
#